data_AF-A0A3D4D9L3-F1
#
_entry.id   AF-A0A3D4D9L3-F1
#
_cell.length_a   1.000
_cell.length_b   1.000
_cell.length_c   1.000
_cell.angle_alpha   90.00
_cell.angle_beta   90.00
_cell.angle_gamma   90.00
#
_symmetry.space_group_name_H-M   'P 1'
#
loop_
_entity.id
_entity.type
_entity.pdbx_description
1 polymer ?
#
loop_
_entity_poly.entity_id
_entity_poly.type
_entity_poly.pdbx_seq_one_letter_code
_entity_poly.pdbx_strand_id
1 'polypeptide(L)'
;MPEHLNVEDVAACDKLVREYETTFINGGLRLKPLKTNNGVTFIRSLYLSPLEDVIDMVQFYERTTPQGGSYIVAKAGFLTAVVIMPYVISKKFADELEELSYQCRHFLNTRSAFTTPAAEDEEEPDENQTTTFDAEAAEDTE
;
A
#
# COMPACT_ATOMS: atom_id res chain seq x y z
N MET A 1 19.01 -5.92 28.66
CA MET A 1 18.58 -5.14 27.48
C MET A 1 19.83 -4.49 26.89
N PRO A 2 20.01 -4.36 25.57
CA PRO A 2 21.22 -3.76 25.02
C PRO A 2 21.37 -2.30 25.50
N GLU A 3 22.53 -1.95 26.06
CA GLU A 3 22.74 -0.65 26.74
C GLU A 3 22.66 0.57 25.80
N HIS A 4 22.72 0.35 24.48
CA HIS A 4 22.76 1.39 23.46
C HIS A 4 21.40 1.69 22.82
N LEU A 5 20.33 1.00 23.23
CA LEU A 5 18.98 1.22 22.70
C LEU A 5 18.18 2.15 23.62
N ASN A 6 17.61 3.20 23.04
CA ASN A 6 16.66 4.05 23.76
C ASN A 6 15.28 3.38 23.75
N VAL A 7 14.79 3.02 24.94
CA VAL A 7 13.46 2.41 25.16
C VAL A 7 12.46 3.34 25.80
N GLU A 8 12.80 4.62 25.97
CA GLU A 8 11.87 5.61 26.48
C GLU A 8 10.66 5.74 25.55
N ASP A 9 9.51 6.00 26.16
CA ASP A 9 8.23 6.23 25.47
C ASP A 9 8.30 7.44 24.55
N VAL A 10 9.07 8.47 24.93
CA VAL A 10 9.26 9.69 24.15
C VAL A 10 10.72 9.81 23.75
N ALA A 11 11.01 9.85 22.45
CA ALA A 11 12.35 10.17 21.97
C ALA A 11 12.28 11.25 20.89
N ALA A 12 13.10 12.30 21.03
CA ALA A 12 13.19 13.38 20.05
C ALA A 12 13.65 12.91 18.66
N CYS A 13 14.29 11.73 18.58
CA CYS A 13 14.77 11.14 17.34
C CYS A 13 13.76 10.20 16.66
N ASP A 14 12.53 10.10 17.16
CA ASP A 14 11.47 9.29 16.55
C ASP A 14 11.13 9.79 15.13
N LYS A 15 11.36 8.94 14.14
CA LYS A 15 11.00 9.19 12.74
C LYS A 15 9.89 8.24 12.34
N LEU A 16 8.71 8.76 12.01
CA LEU A 16 7.58 7.92 11.62
C LEU A 16 7.93 7.08 10.38
N VAL A 17 7.57 5.80 10.44
CA VAL A 17 7.82 4.81 9.39
C VAL A 17 6.49 4.38 8.81
N ARG A 18 6.43 4.22 7.48
CA ARG A 18 5.21 3.75 6.80
C ARG A 18 5.31 2.26 6.50
N GLU A 19 4.18 1.58 6.62
CA GLU A 19 4.08 0.16 6.30
C GLU A 19 3.79 -0.04 4.82
N TYR A 20 4.29 -1.17 4.29
CA TYR A 20 3.77 -1.73 3.06
C TYR A 20 2.66 -2.72 3.39
N GLU A 21 1.65 -2.79 2.52
CA GLU A 21 0.60 -3.82 2.60
C GLU A 21 1.16 -5.22 2.31
N THR A 22 2.19 -5.29 1.46
CA THR A 22 2.83 -6.55 1.07
C THR A 22 3.67 -7.13 2.21
N THR A 23 3.62 -8.45 2.36
CA THR A 23 4.58 -9.22 3.18
C THR A 23 5.28 -10.27 2.32
N PHE A 24 6.51 -10.59 2.66
CA PHE A 24 7.34 -11.54 1.93
C PHE A 24 7.68 -12.74 2.80
N ILE A 25 7.83 -13.91 2.18
CA ILE A 25 8.38 -15.09 2.85
C ILE A 25 9.74 -15.38 2.20
N ASN A 26 10.80 -15.35 2.99
CA ASN A 26 12.16 -15.64 2.52
C ASN A 26 12.82 -16.62 3.49
N GLY A 27 13.26 -17.79 3.00
CA GLY A 27 13.87 -18.82 3.83
C GLY A 27 12.98 -19.28 4.99
N GLY A 28 11.66 -19.29 4.80
CA GLY A 28 10.66 -19.60 5.83
C GLY A 28 10.37 -18.47 6.83
N LEU A 29 11.05 -17.32 6.72
CA LEU A 29 10.79 -16.16 7.56
C LEU A 29 9.78 -15.23 6.90
N ARG A 30 8.70 -14.90 7.60
CA ARG A 30 7.76 -13.85 7.19
C ARG A 30 8.35 -12.48 7.52
N LEU A 31 8.60 -11.69 6.49
CA LEU A 31 9.20 -10.36 6.55
C LEU A 31 8.15 -9.30 6.17
N LYS A 32 8.05 -8.26 6.99
CA LYS A 32 7.24 -7.08 6.74
C LYS A 32 8.17 -5.94 6.32
N PRO A 33 8.03 -5.39 5.10
CA PRO A 33 8.77 -4.21 4.68
C PRO A 33 8.17 -2.97 5.31
N LEU A 34 9.06 -2.03 5.61
CA LEU A 34 8.78 -0.75 6.19
C LEU A 34 9.53 0.32 5.39
N LYS A 35 8.84 1.37 4.99
CA LYS A 35 9.41 2.54 4.31
C LYS A 35 9.95 3.51 5.34
N THR A 36 11.28 3.61 5.39
CA THR A 36 11.99 4.57 6.23
C THR A 36 12.53 5.73 5.39
N ASN A 37 13.13 6.73 6.03
CA ASN A 37 13.75 7.84 5.31
C ASN A 37 15.00 7.42 4.52
N ASN A 38 15.59 6.27 4.87
CA ASN A 38 16.80 5.73 4.24
C ASN A 38 16.50 4.62 3.21
N GLY A 39 15.23 4.42 2.85
CA GLY A 39 14.80 3.40 1.90
C GLY A 39 13.84 2.40 2.51
N VAL A 40 14.13 1.11 2.39
CA VAL A 40 13.29 0.04 2.92
C VAL A 40 14.03 -0.72 4.03
N THR A 41 13.32 -1.00 5.11
CA THR A 41 13.77 -1.88 6.19
C THR A 41 12.82 -3.05 6.30
N PHE A 42 13.32 -4.25 6.57
CA PHE A 42 12.48 -5.41 6.83
C PHE A 42 12.49 -5.73 8.32
N ILE A 43 11.33 -6.10 8.86
CA ILE A 43 11.22 -6.69 10.20
C ILE A 43 10.60 -8.07 10.10
N ARG A 44 10.91 -8.96 11.04
CA ARG A 44 10.24 -10.26 11.10
C ARG A 44 8.84 -10.07 11.69
N SER A 45 7.81 -10.54 11.00
CA SER A 45 6.43 -10.42 11.48
C SER A 45 6.21 -11.11 12.83
N LEU A 46 7.00 -12.16 13.14
CA LEU A 46 6.96 -12.84 14.44
C LEU A 46 7.12 -11.88 15.63
N TYR A 47 7.90 -10.81 15.47
CA TYR A 47 8.13 -9.83 16.53
C TYR A 47 6.90 -8.97 16.86
N LEU A 48 5.87 -9.02 16.01
CA LEU A 48 4.61 -8.32 16.21
C LEU A 48 3.58 -9.19 16.92
N SER A 49 3.83 -10.48 17.11
CA SER A 49 2.90 -11.39 17.80
C SER A 49 2.46 -10.92 19.20
N PRO A 50 3.32 -10.31 20.03
CA PRO A 50 2.87 -9.81 21.34
C PRO A 50 1.93 -8.59 21.25
N LEU A 51 1.79 -7.99 20.07
CA LEU A 51 0.98 -6.79 19.82
C LEU A 51 -0.30 -7.10 19.06
N GLU A 52 -0.64 -8.37 18.83
CA GLU A 52 -1.79 -8.79 18.00
C GLU A 52 -3.10 -8.11 18.42
N ASP A 53 -3.37 -8.01 19.72
CA ASP A 53 -4.60 -7.41 20.26
C ASP A 53 -4.70 -5.90 20.04
N VAL A 54 -3.56 -5.23 19.78
CA VAL A 54 -3.47 -3.76 19.67
C VAL A 54 -2.86 -3.31 18.34
N ILE A 55 -2.68 -4.24 17.40
CA ILE A 55 -1.86 -4.03 16.20
C ILE A 55 -2.38 -2.88 15.32
N ASP A 56 -3.70 -2.68 15.28
CA ASP A 56 -4.35 -1.60 14.51
C ASP A 56 -4.07 -0.20 15.09
N MET A 57 -3.67 -0.13 16.37
CA MET A 57 -3.29 1.11 17.05
C MET A 57 -1.78 1.34 17.06
N VAL A 58 -1.00 0.39 16.54
CA VAL A 58 0.46 0.44 16.55
C VAL A 58 0.96 1.31 15.42
N GLN A 59 1.90 2.21 15.74
CA GLN A 59 2.67 2.97 14.78
C GLN A 59 4.16 2.61 14.89
N PHE A 60 4.84 2.53 13.75
CA PHE A 60 6.27 2.24 13.69
C PHE A 60 7.09 3.53 13.59
N TYR A 61 8.19 3.56 14.32
CA TYR A 61 9.16 4.64 14.28
C TYR A 61 10.56 4.07 14.08
N GLU A 62 11.38 4.78 13.30
CA GLU A 62 12.80 4.51 13.17
C GLU A 62 13.55 5.39 14.17
N ARG A 63 14.41 4.77 14.96
CA ARG A 63 15.39 5.44 15.83
C ARG A 63 16.79 5.08 15.37
N THR A 64 17.74 5.91 15.76
CA THR A 64 19.17 5.69 15.49
C THR A 64 19.90 5.52 16.81
N THR A 65 20.72 4.48 16.90
CA THR A 65 21.65 4.26 18.01
C THR A 65 22.74 5.33 18.01
N PRO A 66 23.41 5.60 19.15
CA PRO A 66 24.57 6.49 19.17
C PRO A 66 25.69 6.08 18.21
N GLN A 67 25.79 4.78 17.86
CA GLN A 67 26.77 4.27 16.90
C GLN A 67 26.32 4.39 15.43
N GLY A 68 25.13 4.97 15.16
CA GLY A 68 24.62 5.21 13.80
C GLY A 68 23.78 4.08 13.21
N GLY A 69 23.63 2.93 13.87
CA GLY A 69 22.73 1.86 13.44
C GLY A 69 21.26 2.22 13.67
N SER A 70 20.37 1.89 12.73
CA SER A 70 18.92 2.10 12.88
C SER A 70 18.22 0.90 13.50
N TYR A 71 17.13 1.17 14.22
CA TYR A 71 16.21 0.17 14.74
C TYR A 71 14.79 0.70 14.72
N ILE A 72 13.82 -0.21 14.79
CA ILE A 72 12.40 0.10 14.74
C ILE A 72 11.81 0.03 16.14
N VAL A 73 10.93 0.95 16.47
CA VAL A 73 10.12 0.93 17.67
C VAL A 73 8.66 0.86 17.26
N ALA A 74 7.93 -0.10 17.83
CA ALA A 74 6.48 -0.19 17.71
C ALA A 74 5.86 0.52 18.91
N LYS A 75 4.98 1.48 18.67
CA LYS A 75 4.31 2.25 19.71
C LYS A 75 2.81 2.12 19.65
N ALA A 76 2.18 1.95 20.80
CA ALA A 76 0.73 2.05 20.95
C ALA A 76 0.42 3.41 21.61
N GLY A 77 -0.05 4.37 20.80
CA GLY A 77 -0.13 5.77 21.22
C GLY A 77 1.26 6.34 21.56
N PHE A 78 1.46 6.78 22.80
CA PHE A 78 2.75 7.33 23.24
C PHE A 78 3.71 6.28 23.83
N LEU A 79 3.24 5.06 24.08
CA LEU A 79 4.02 4.04 24.78
C LEU A 79 4.85 3.21 23.81
N THR A 80 6.13 3.03 24.13
CA THR A 80 7.02 2.10 23.45
C THR A 80 6.64 0.68 23.84
N ALA A 81 5.95 -0.03 22.94
CA ALA A 81 5.48 -1.38 23.19
C ALA A 81 6.55 -2.43 22.86
N VAL A 82 7.34 -2.20 21.81
CA VAL A 82 8.39 -3.14 21.40
C VAL A 82 9.54 -2.44 20.68
N VAL A 83 10.75 -2.95 20.88
CA VAL A 83 11.94 -2.57 20.12
C VAL A 83 12.36 -3.71 19.20
N ILE A 84 12.51 -3.41 17.92
CA ILE A 84 12.67 -4.37 16.83
C ILE A 84 13.96 -4.09 16.08
N MET A 85 14.83 -5.10 16.03
CA MET A 85 16.02 -5.06 15.18
C MET A 85 15.65 -5.35 13.72
N PRO A 86 16.14 -4.55 12.76
CA PRO A 86 16.00 -4.81 11.34
C PRO A 86 16.53 -6.18 10.92
N TYR A 87 15.86 -6.80 9.96
CA TYR A 87 16.32 -7.99 9.27
C TYR A 87 17.25 -7.58 8.13
N VAL A 88 18.47 -8.13 8.14
CA VAL A 88 19.46 -7.91 7.07
C VAL A 88 19.10 -8.81 5.88
N ILE A 89 18.75 -8.18 4.76
CA ILE A 89 18.48 -8.90 3.51
C ILE A 89 19.77 -9.25 2.77
N SER A 90 19.73 -10.33 1.99
CA SER A 90 20.84 -10.72 1.12
C SER A 90 20.71 -10.11 -0.27
N LYS A 91 21.82 -10.03 -1.02
CA LYS A 91 21.81 -9.65 -2.43
C LYS A 91 20.85 -10.53 -3.25
N LYS A 92 20.91 -11.84 -3.04
CA LYS A 92 20.01 -12.82 -3.68
C LYS A 92 18.52 -12.46 -3.50
N PHE A 93 18.12 -12.07 -2.29
CA PHE A 93 16.73 -11.68 -2.04
C PHE A 93 16.34 -10.41 -2.79
N ALA A 94 17.26 -9.43 -2.90
CA ALA A 94 17.02 -8.22 -3.68
C ALA A 94 16.88 -8.54 -5.18
N ASP A 95 17.75 -9.38 -5.72
CA ASP A 95 17.71 -9.82 -7.12
C ASP A 95 16.37 -10.55 -7.43
N GLU A 96 15.88 -11.39 -6.51
CA GLU A 96 14.59 -12.08 -6.63
C GLU A 96 13.39 -11.11 -6.62
N LEU A 97 13.44 -10.05 -5.80
CA LEU A 97 12.40 -9.02 -5.76
C LEU A 97 12.36 -8.18 -7.05
N GLU A 98 13.53 -7.89 -7.61
CA GLU A 98 13.64 -7.16 -8.89
C GLU A 98 13.02 -7.97 -10.03
N GLU A 99 13.37 -9.25 -10.14
CA GLU A 99 12.80 -10.16 -11.14
C GLU A 99 11.28 -10.30 -10.98
N LEU A 100 10.79 -10.49 -9.75
CA LEU A 100 9.35 -10.56 -9.47
C LEU A 100 8.63 -9.27 -9.91
N SER A 101 9.18 -8.10 -9.57
CA SER A 101 8.63 -6.81 -9.98
C SER A 101 8.61 -6.68 -11.51
N TYR A 102 9.66 -7.12 -12.20
CA TYR A 102 9.73 -7.11 -13.66
C TYR A 102 8.62 -7.97 -14.28
N GLN A 103 8.45 -9.21 -13.82
CA GLN A 103 7.43 -10.12 -14.34
C GLN A 103 6.00 -9.60 -14.14
N CYS A 104 5.70 -9.03 -12.96
CA CYS A 104 4.39 -8.42 -12.70
C CYS A 104 4.09 -7.28 -13.69
N ARG A 105 5.05 -6.38 -13.94
CA ARG A 105 4.88 -5.28 -14.90
C ARG A 105 4.76 -5.78 -16.33
N HIS A 106 5.57 -6.77 -16.70
CA HIS A 106 5.51 -7.38 -18.03
C HIS A 106 4.12 -7.95 -18.31
N PHE A 107 3.55 -8.69 -17.36
CA PHE A 107 2.20 -9.24 -17.46
C PHE A 107 1.11 -8.16 -17.59
N LEU A 108 1.19 -7.09 -16.78
CA LEU A 108 0.21 -5.99 -16.86
C LEU A 108 0.27 -5.27 -18.20
N ASN A 109 1.47 -4.97 -18.70
CA ASN A 109 1.66 -4.26 -19.97
C ASN A 109 1.24 -5.09 -21.18
N THR A 110 1.46 -6.41 -21.15
CA THR A 110 0.96 -7.30 -22.21
C THR A 110 -0.55 -7.41 -22.17
N ARG A 111 -1.18 -7.45 -20.99
CA ARG A 111 -2.65 -7.51 -20.88
C ARG A 111 -3.34 -6.20 -21.30
N SER A 112 -2.78 -5.04 -20.95
CA SER A 112 -3.33 -3.74 -21.39
C SER A 112 -3.33 -3.55 -22.90
N ALA A 113 -2.49 -4.30 -23.64
CA ALA A 113 -2.51 -4.30 -25.10
C ALA A 113 -3.70 -5.08 -25.72
N PHE A 114 -4.40 -5.91 -24.93
CA PHE A 114 -5.53 -6.73 -25.40
C PHE A 114 -6.91 -6.19 -24.99
N THR A 115 -6.98 -5.19 -24.12
CA THR A 115 -8.22 -4.47 -23.80
C THR A 115 -8.23 -3.15 -24.54
N THR A 116 -8.75 -3.16 -25.77
CA THR A 116 -9.24 -1.95 -26.44
C THR A 116 -10.25 -1.28 -25.50
N PRO A 117 -10.19 0.04 -25.25
CA PRO A 117 -11.23 0.71 -24.50
C PRO A 117 -12.52 0.54 -25.30
N ALA A 118 -13.52 -0.12 -24.70
CA ALA A 118 -14.87 -0.04 -25.21
C ALA A 118 -15.21 1.45 -25.25
N ALA A 119 -15.55 1.94 -26.44
CA ALA A 119 -15.96 3.32 -26.65
C ALA A 119 -17.13 3.61 -25.70
N GLU A 120 -16.89 4.49 -24.72
CA GLU A 120 -17.95 5.24 -24.06
C GLU A 120 -18.36 6.36 -25.03
N ASP A 121 -18.99 6.00 -26.15
CA ASP A 121 -19.81 6.92 -26.95
C ASP A 121 -21.27 6.62 -26.59
N GLU A 122 -21.67 7.05 -25.40
CA GLU A 122 -23.09 7.27 -25.09
C GLU A 122 -23.46 8.64 -25.71
N GLU A 123 -23.69 8.67 -27.03
CA GLU A 123 -24.48 9.76 -27.62
C GLU A 123 -25.92 9.60 -27.13
N GLU A 124 -26.36 10.50 -26.25
CA GLU A 124 -27.77 10.57 -25.85
C GLU A 124 -28.64 10.83 -27.09
N PRO A 125 -29.74 10.08 -27.31
CA PRO A 125 -30.66 10.39 -28.38
C PRO A 125 -31.48 11.64 -28.04
N ASP A 126 -31.43 12.62 -28.94
CA ASP A 126 -32.22 13.86 -28.93
C ASP A 126 -33.72 13.53 -29.06
N GLU A 127 -34.40 13.40 -27.92
CA GLU A 127 -35.87 13.27 -27.85
C GLU A 127 -36.56 14.62 -28.05
N ASN A 128 -36.53 15.15 -29.28
CA ASN A 128 -37.47 16.20 -29.69
C ASN A 128 -37.84 16.12 -31.18
N GLN A 129 -38.51 15.03 -31.54
CA GLN A 129 -39.38 14.99 -32.73
C GLN A 129 -40.80 14.63 -32.32
N THR A 130 -41.58 15.64 -31.90
CA THR A 130 -43.05 15.50 -31.94
C THR A 130 -43.49 15.61 -33.39
N THR A 131 -43.96 14.49 -33.91
CA THR A 131 -44.58 14.32 -35.22
C THR A 131 -45.89 15.11 -35.32
N THR A 132 -46.01 15.94 -36.36
CA THR A 132 -47.28 16.49 -36.88
C THR A 132 -48.29 15.37 -37.11
N PHE A 133 -49.47 15.47 -36.48
CA PHE A 133 -50.67 14.74 -36.89
C PHE A 133 -51.54 15.71 -37.68
N ASP A 134 -51.59 15.51 -39.00
CA ASP A 134 -52.57 16.13 -39.88
C ASP A 134 -53.96 15.55 -39.59
N ALA A 135 -54.90 16.44 -39.24
CA ALA A 135 -56.32 16.10 -39.12
C ALA A 135 -57.00 16.32 -40.48
N GLU A 136 -57.35 15.22 -41.15
CA GLU A 136 -58.11 15.20 -42.38
C GLU A 136 -59.61 15.44 -42.09
N ALA A 137 -60.16 16.40 -42.83
CA ALA A 137 -61.54 16.63 -43.29
C ALA A 137 -62.75 16.12 -42.46
N ALA A 138 -63.63 17.09 -42.12
CA ALA A 138 -65.07 16.89 -42.18
C ALA A 138 -65.69 18.09 -42.93
N GLU A 139 -66.22 17.82 -44.12
CA GLU A 139 -67.22 18.65 -44.80
C GLU A 139 -68.48 18.75 -43.92
N ASP A 140 -69.04 19.95 -43.76
CA ASP A 140 -70.49 20.10 -43.92
C ASP A 140 -70.91 21.55 -44.27
N THR A 141 -71.60 21.64 -45.41
CA THR A 141 -72.69 22.55 -45.83
C THR A 141 -72.74 24.04 -45.42
N GLU A 142 -72.67 24.93 -46.42
CA GLU A 142 -73.84 25.68 -46.95
C GLU A 142 -73.61 26.16 -48.40
#